data_AF-A0A8H7KKH1-F1
#
_entry.id   AF-A0A8H7KKH1-F1
#
_cell.length_a   1.000
_cell.length_b   1.000
_cell.length_c   1.000
_cell.angle_alpha   90.00
_cell.angle_beta   90.00
_cell.angle_gamma   90.00
#
_symmetry.space_group_name_H-M   'P 1'
#
loop_
_entity.id
_entity.type
_entity.pdbx_description
1 polymer ?
#
loop_
_entity_poly.entity_id
_entity_poly.type
_entity_poly.pdbx_seq_one_letter_code
_entity_poly.pdbx_strand_id
1 'polypeptide(L)'
;MEVKYKPKVLVSQIWNAIIISMYREHLLSIDHVQRLLYHQVDDDSRDTFFPAGGEAERRISFFASSLTTALPEPLPVDAMPTFTVLVPHYSEKILSSLREIIREEDQNTRVALLEYLKQLHPVEWDNFVKDTKILAEESEIMDGTASQHDEKQNKTDGLPFYCIGFKTSSPEYTLRTRIWASLRAQTLYRTVSGMMNYSKAIKMLYRVENPDIVHNFGGNTERLEKELERMSRRKFKFAISMQRFSKFNKEEQENAEFLLRAYPDLQIAYLDEEPAPKGGEAKLFSALIDGHSEIDERPANANLNSG
;
A
#
# COMPACT_ATOMS: atom_id res chain seq x y z
N MET A 1 21.25 8.36 32.11
CA MET A 1 22.33 8.72 31.17
C MET A 1 21.61 9.22 29.94
N GLU A 2 21.58 10.55 29.68
CA GLU A 2 20.84 11.11 28.54
C GLU A 2 21.46 10.59 27.24
N VAL A 3 20.72 9.76 26.49
CA VAL A 3 21.18 9.24 25.22
C VAL A 3 21.03 10.35 24.19
N LYS A 4 22.11 11.11 23.99
CA LYS A 4 22.15 12.18 22.98
C LYS A 4 22.30 11.56 21.59
N TYR A 5 21.17 11.20 20.96
CA TYR A 5 21.17 10.72 19.58
C TYR A 5 21.71 11.80 18.64
N LYS A 6 22.59 11.41 17.71
CA LYS A 6 23.13 12.34 16.70
C LYS A 6 22.02 12.68 15.71
N PRO A 7 21.67 13.97 15.47
CA PRO A 7 20.61 14.36 14.55
C PRO A 7 20.70 13.71 13.16
N LYS A 8 21.93 13.52 12.66
CA LYS A 8 22.19 12.83 11.37
C LYS A 8 21.61 11.40 11.31
N VAL A 9 21.65 10.65 12.41
CA VAL A 9 21.14 9.27 12.48
C VAL A 9 19.61 9.24 12.48
N LEU A 10 18.97 10.24 13.08
CA LEU A 10 17.51 10.33 13.11
C LEU A 10 16.97 10.76 11.73
N VAL A 11 17.61 11.75 11.12
CA VAL A 11 17.28 12.20 9.76
C VAL A 11 17.48 11.08 8.73
N SER A 12 18.54 10.26 8.88
CA SER A 12 18.77 9.14 7.96
C SER A 12 17.69 8.07 8.04
N GLN A 13 17.09 7.82 9.21
CA GLN A 13 15.98 6.89 9.34
C GLN A 13 14.74 7.37 8.57
N ILE A 14 14.41 8.66 8.69
CA ILE A 14 13.28 9.27 7.97
C ILE A 14 13.54 9.24 6.46
N TRP A 15 14.75 9.63 6.04
CA TRP A 15 15.14 9.59 4.63
C TRP A 15 15.03 8.18 4.04
N ASN A 16 15.60 7.18 4.71
CA ASN A 16 15.55 5.79 4.25
C ASN A 16 14.11 5.29 4.14
N ALA A 17 13.22 5.67 5.05
CA ALA A 17 11.82 5.31 4.97
C ALA A 17 11.11 5.92 3.74
N ILE A 18 11.44 7.17 3.38
CA ILE A 18 10.93 7.81 2.16
C ILE A 18 11.39 7.05 0.93
N ILE A 19 12.69 6.72 0.84
CA ILE A 19 13.27 5.98 -0.29
C ILE A 19 12.64 4.58 -0.41
N ILE A 20 12.51 3.85 0.69
CA ILE A 20 11.86 2.52 0.72
C ILE A 20 10.39 2.62 0.29
N SER A 21 9.67 3.67 0.68
CA SER A 21 8.29 3.89 0.24
C SER A 21 8.21 4.08 -1.28
N MET A 22 9.12 4.89 -1.86
CA MET A 22 9.16 5.10 -3.31
C MET A 22 9.53 3.84 -4.10
N TYR A 23 10.41 2.99 -3.54
CA TYR A 23 10.71 1.68 -4.09
C TYR A 23 9.49 0.75 -4.11
N ARG A 24 8.74 0.69 -3.00
CA ARG A 24 7.53 -0.15 -2.90
C ARG A 24 6.43 0.26 -3.89
N GLU A 25 6.42 1.51 -4.33
CA GLU A 25 5.52 2.03 -5.38
C GLU A 25 6.11 1.88 -6.80
N HIS A 26 7.28 1.26 -6.94
CA HIS A 26 8.04 1.06 -8.19
C HIS A 26 8.54 2.35 -8.85
N LEU A 27 8.59 3.46 -8.10
CA LEU A 27 9.14 4.74 -8.59
C LEU A 27 10.67 4.71 -8.67
N LEU A 28 11.31 3.85 -7.88
CA LEU A 28 12.74 3.63 -7.83
C LEU A 28 13.07 2.17 -8.16
N SER A 29 14.23 1.94 -8.75
CA SER A 29 14.80 0.60 -8.95
C SER A 29 15.57 0.19 -7.70
N ILE A 30 15.92 -1.09 -7.61
CA ILE A 30 16.78 -1.58 -6.52
C ILE A 30 18.14 -0.89 -6.50
N ASP A 31 18.71 -0.59 -7.68
CA ASP A 31 19.98 0.14 -7.80
C ASP A 31 19.87 1.56 -7.24
N HIS A 32 18.75 2.25 -7.53
CA HIS A 32 18.49 3.58 -6.96
C HIS A 32 18.39 3.50 -5.44
N VAL A 33 17.71 2.48 -4.89
CA VAL A 33 17.62 2.30 -3.43
C VAL A 33 19.00 2.12 -2.81
N GLN A 34 19.85 1.26 -3.37
CA GLN A 34 21.20 1.02 -2.83
C GLN A 34 22.04 2.30 -2.76
N ARG A 35 21.90 3.19 -3.76
CA ARG A 35 22.61 4.48 -3.82
C ARG A 35 21.99 5.56 -2.94
N LEU A 36 20.66 5.59 -2.86
CA LEU A 36 19.91 6.63 -2.16
C LEU A 36 19.74 6.34 -0.67
N LEU A 37 19.83 5.08 -0.25
CA LEU A 37 19.86 4.75 1.17
C LEU A 37 21.08 5.41 1.80
N TYR A 38 20.82 6.19 2.85
CA TYR A 38 21.87 6.86 3.59
C TYR A 38 22.67 5.82 4.37
N HIS A 39 23.76 5.38 3.74
CA HIS A 39 24.88 4.72 4.39
C HIS A 39 25.90 5.82 4.66
N GLN A 40 26.46 5.86 5.87
CA GLN A 40 27.42 6.86 6.28
C GLN A 40 28.77 6.62 5.57
N VAL A 41 28.83 6.86 4.25
CA VAL A 41 29.99 6.63 3.40
C VAL A 41 30.29 7.90 2.61
N ASP A 42 31.54 8.31 2.63
CA ASP A 42 32.08 9.43 1.87
C ASP A 42 32.21 9.00 0.40
N ASP A 43 31.16 9.17 -0.39
CA ASP A 43 31.25 9.06 -1.85
C ASP A 43 30.76 10.37 -2.50
N ASP A 44 31.66 11.03 -3.22
CA ASP A 44 31.50 12.39 -3.78
C ASP A 44 31.11 12.33 -5.27
N SER A 45 30.57 11.18 -5.72
CA SER A 45 30.19 10.95 -7.10
C SER A 45 28.84 11.63 -7.43
N ARG A 46 28.89 12.65 -8.29
CA ARG A 46 27.71 13.37 -8.80
C ARG A 46 27.11 12.65 -10.01
N ASP A 47 26.49 11.50 -9.77
CA ASP A 47 25.66 10.86 -10.78
C ASP A 47 24.20 11.34 -10.69
N THR A 48 23.44 11.15 -11.77
CA THR A 48 21.99 11.36 -11.77
C THR A 48 21.33 10.37 -10.79
N PHE A 49 20.87 10.88 -9.64
CA PHE A 49 20.30 10.08 -8.55
C PHE A 49 18.89 9.52 -8.85
N PHE A 50 18.18 10.10 -9.82
CA PHE A 50 16.80 9.73 -10.18
C PHE A 50 16.67 9.53 -11.71
N PRO A 51 15.71 8.70 -12.16
CA PRO A 51 15.33 8.67 -13.57
C PRO A 51 14.85 10.06 -14.01
N ALA A 52 15.45 10.60 -15.08
CA ALA A 52 15.12 11.93 -15.59
C ALA A 52 13.64 12.04 -16.00
N GLY A 53 12.93 13.02 -15.45
CA GLY A 53 11.50 13.22 -15.68
C GLY A 53 10.60 12.21 -14.98
N GLY A 54 11.14 11.39 -14.07
CA GLY A 54 10.38 10.40 -13.32
C GLY A 54 9.57 11.01 -12.17
N GLU A 55 8.53 10.29 -11.73
CA GLU A 55 7.72 10.68 -10.58
C GLU A 55 8.51 10.78 -9.27
N ALA A 56 9.54 9.95 -9.08
CA ALA A 56 10.43 10.05 -7.92
C ALA A 56 11.16 11.40 -7.86
N GLU A 57 11.75 11.82 -9.00
CA GLU A 57 12.43 13.11 -9.13
C GLU A 57 11.45 14.26 -8.84
N ARG A 58 10.25 14.22 -9.44
CA ARG A 58 9.21 15.24 -9.23
C ARG A 58 8.81 15.36 -7.76
N ARG A 59 8.54 14.23 -7.10
CA ARG A 59 8.13 14.18 -5.68
C ARG A 59 9.23 14.72 -4.76
N ILE A 60 10.47 14.29 -4.96
CA ILE A 60 11.61 14.74 -4.13
C ILE A 60 11.95 16.21 -4.41
N SER A 61 11.89 16.66 -5.66
CA SER A 61 12.11 18.07 -6.00
C SER A 61 11.05 18.97 -5.37
N PHE A 62 9.79 18.55 -5.39
CA PHE A 62 8.71 19.27 -4.71
C PHE A 62 8.92 19.30 -3.19
N PHE A 63 9.31 18.17 -2.60
CA PHE A 63 9.64 18.10 -1.17
C PHE A 63 10.85 19.00 -0.80
N ALA A 64 11.93 18.96 -1.57
CA ALA A 64 13.09 19.83 -1.36
C ALA A 64 12.70 21.31 -1.49
N SER A 65 11.80 21.64 -2.42
CA SER A 65 11.27 23.00 -2.58
C SER A 65 10.43 23.40 -1.36
N SER A 66 9.61 22.51 -0.82
CA SER A 66 8.79 22.81 0.37
C SER A 66 9.62 23.07 1.62
N LEU A 67 10.82 22.48 1.74
CA LEU A 67 11.76 22.77 2.83
C LEU A 67 12.29 24.22 2.81
N THR A 68 12.23 24.91 1.67
CA THR A 68 12.61 26.33 1.59
C THR A 68 11.47 27.28 1.96
N THR A 69 10.26 26.75 2.16
CA THR A 69 9.10 27.52 2.60
C THR A 69 9.17 27.76 4.10
N ALA A 70 8.76 28.94 4.56
CA ALA A 70 8.63 29.22 5.99
C ALA A 70 7.53 28.33 6.60
N LEU A 71 7.94 27.29 7.32
CA LEU A 71 7.04 26.40 8.05
C LEU A 71 6.92 26.87 9.51
N PRO A 72 5.73 26.78 10.13
CA PRO A 72 5.59 27.02 11.56
C PRO A 72 6.40 25.99 12.35
N GLU A 73 6.81 26.35 13.57
CA GLU A 73 7.51 25.41 14.44
C GLU A 73 6.63 24.18 14.72
N PRO A 74 7.16 22.96 14.53
CA PRO A 74 6.38 21.75 14.74
C PRO A 74 6.12 21.53 16.24
N LEU A 75 4.93 21.04 16.55
CA LEU A 75 4.61 20.56 17.90
C LEU A 75 5.07 19.09 18.04
N PRO A 76 5.51 18.65 19.23
CA PRO A 76 5.78 17.24 19.49
C PRO A 76 4.54 16.40 19.19
N VAL A 77 4.75 15.13 18.80
CA VAL A 77 3.65 14.22 18.47
C VAL A 77 2.66 14.09 19.62
N ASP A 78 3.11 14.12 20.87
CA ASP A 78 2.24 14.09 22.04
C ASP A 78 1.24 15.26 22.09
N ALA A 79 1.65 16.45 21.63
CA ALA A 79 0.84 17.66 21.56
C ALA A 79 0.11 17.84 20.22
N MET A 80 0.40 16.99 19.22
CA MET A 80 -0.24 17.06 17.91
C MET A 80 -1.78 16.92 18.03
N PRO A 81 -2.57 17.80 17.38
CA PRO A 81 -4.02 17.64 17.29
C PRO A 81 -4.41 16.34 16.58
N THR A 82 -5.49 15.74 17.03
CA THR A 82 -6.05 14.55 16.38
C THR A 82 -6.83 14.97 15.15
N PHE A 83 -6.66 14.25 14.04
CA PHE A 83 -7.44 14.51 12.83
C PHE A 83 -7.95 13.21 12.21
N THR A 84 -9.11 13.33 11.57
CA THR A 84 -9.75 12.24 10.86
C THR A 84 -9.89 12.62 9.40
N VAL A 85 -9.42 11.76 8.50
CA VAL A 85 -9.73 11.87 7.08
C VAL A 85 -11.01 11.09 6.81
N LEU A 86 -11.98 11.73 6.15
CA LEU A 86 -13.23 11.09 5.74
C LEU A 86 -13.29 11.06 4.22
N VAL A 87 -13.43 9.87 3.64
CA VAL A 87 -13.59 9.70 2.19
C VAL A 87 -14.97 9.10 1.90
N PRO A 88 -15.86 9.83 1.19
CA PRO A 88 -17.13 9.27 0.75
C PRO A 88 -16.89 8.26 -0.39
N HIS A 89 -17.55 7.12 -0.30
CA HIS A 89 -17.51 6.06 -1.31
C HIS A 89 -18.94 5.58 -1.60
N TYR A 90 -19.26 5.49 -2.89
CA TYR A 90 -20.57 5.01 -3.33
C TYR A 90 -20.46 3.71 -4.11
N SER A 91 -19.93 3.76 -5.33
CA SER A 91 -19.85 2.63 -6.26
C SER A 91 -18.53 2.56 -7.00
N GLU A 92 -17.50 3.24 -6.50
CA GLU A 92 -16.17 3.14 -7.08
C GLU A 92 -15.61 1.73 -6.81
N LYS A 93 -15.02 1.09 -7.81
CA LYS A 93 -14.38 -0.22 -7.60
C LYS A 93 -13.24 -0.07 -6.62
N ILE A 94 -13.07 -0.98 -5.66
CA ILE A 94 -11.97 -0.91 -4.68
C ILE A 94 -10.64 -1.27 -5.36
N LEU A 95 -10.59 -2.38 -6.08
CA LEU A 95 -9.45 -2.81 -6.89
C LEU A 95 -9.92 -3.12 -8.30
N SER A 96 -9.08 -2.83 -9.30
CA SER A 96 -9.32 -3.31 -10.66
C SER A 96 -9.20 -4.83 -10.71
N SER A 97 -10.12 -5.49 -11.42
CA SER A 97 -10.03 -6.92 -11.65
C SER A 97 -9.00 -7.22 -12.74
N LEU A 98 -8.43 -8.43 -12.76
CA LEU A 98 -7.45 -8.81 -13.77
C LEU A 98 -8.03 -8.68 -15.18
N ARG A 99 -9.31 -9.04 -15.34
CA ARG A 99 -10.01 -9.01 -16.63
C ARG A 99 -10.03 -7.60 -17.21
N GLU A 100 -10.29 -6.59 -16.39
CA GLU A 100 -10.37 -5.17 -16.80
C GLU A 100 -9.00 -4.62 -17.15
N ILE A 101 -7.97 -5.10 -16.46
CA ILE A 101 -6.58 -4.68 -16.69
C ILE A 101 -6.09 -5.18 -18.05
N ILE A 102 -6.39 -6.44 -18.40
CA ILE A 102 -5.82 -7.12 -19.57
C ILE A 102 -6.70 -7.18 -20.80
N ARG A 103 -8.02 -7.10 -20.64
CA ARG A 103 -8.95 -7.17 -21.77
C ARG A 103 -9.29 -5.77 -22.23
N GLU A 104 -9.50 -5.67 -23.54
CA GLU A 104 -10.17 -4.52 -24.14
C GLU A 104 -11.65 -4.56 -23.69
N GLU A 105 -12.07 -3.59 -22.89
CA GLU A 105 -13.45 -3.51 -22.39
C GLU A 105 -14.43 -3.02 -23.46
N ASP A 106 -13.98 -2.09 -24.31
CA ASP A 106 -14.82 -1.39 -25.28
C ASP A 106 -14.40 -1.71 -26.72
N GLN A 107 -15.38 -1.94 -27.60
CA GLN A 107 -15.14 -2.09 -29.04
C GLN A 107 -14.46 -0.86 -29.68
N ASN A 108 -14.54 0.30 -29.01
CA ASN A 108 -13.94 1.56 -29.44
C ASN A 108 -12.51 1.76 -28.90
N THR A 109 -12.15 1.12 -27.80
CA THR A 109 -10.85 1.28 -27.14
C THR A 109 -9.99 0.06 -27.45
N ARG A 110 -9.18 0.15 -28.51
CA ARG A 110 -8.31 -0.94 -29.00
C ARG A 110 -7.06 -1.21 -28.15
N VAL A 111 -7.03 -0.71 -26.91
CA VAL A 111 -5.86 -0.76 -26.03
C VAL A 111 -6.34 -1.15 -24.63
N ALA A 112 -5.82 -2.26 -24.11
CA ALA A 112 -6.09 -2.67 -22.72
C ALA A 112 -5.54 -1.64 -21.72
N LEU A 113 -6.16 -1.53 -20.54
CA LEU A 113 -5.73 -0.60 -19.50
C LEU A 113 -4.25 -0.81 -19.14
N LEU A 114 -3.77 -2.05 -19.11
CA LEU A 114 -2.36 -2.35 -18.84
C LEU A 114 -1.42 -1.74 -19.89
N GLU A 115 -1.75 -1.86 -21.17
CA GLU A 115 -0.92 -1.29 -22.25
C GLU A 115 -0.88 0.23 -22.17
N TYR A 116 -2.01 0.85 -21.86
CA TYR A 116 -2.08 2.27 -21.61
C TYR A 116 -1.19 2.69 -20.43
N LEU A 117 -1.28 1.99 -19.29
CA LEU A 117 -0.49 2.29 -18.10
C LEU A 117 1.01 2.13 -18.32
N LYS A 118 1.44 1.18 -19.14
CA LYS A 118 2.86 1.03 -19.49
C LYS A 118 3.40 2.16 -20.33
N GLN A 119 2.60 2.64 -21.27
CA GLN A 119 2.99 3.79 -22.09
C GLN A 119 3.08 5.06 -21.24
N LEU A 120 2.20 5.20 -20.25
CA LEU A 120 2.20 6.34 -19.34
C LEU A 120 3.32 6.27 -18.29
N HIS A 121 3.64 5.06 -17.78
CA HIS A 121 4.60 4.84 -16.69
C HIS A 121 5.66 3.77 -17.05
N PRO A 122 6.48 4.00 -18.09
CA PRO A 122 7.42 2.98 -18.58
C PRO A 122 8.48 2.61 -17.55
N VAL A 123 9.06 3.60 -16.86
CA VAL A 123 10.08 3.39 -15.83
C VAL A 123 9.53 2.55 -14.66
N GLU A 124 8.31 2.85 -14.24
CA GLU A 124 7.68 2.17 -13.12
C GLU A 124 7.27 0.74 -13.47
N TRP A 125 6.87 0.51 -14.73
CA TRP A 125 6.61 -0.83 -15.24
C TRP A 125 7.89 -1.67 -15.28
N ASP A 126 9.00 -1.12 -15.78
CA ASP A 126 10.29 -1.81 -15.81
C ASP A 126 10.76 -2.19 -14.41
N ASN A 127 10.61 -1.28 -13.44
CA ASN A 127 10.91 -1.56 -12.04
C ASN A 127 10.01 -2.67 -11.47
N PHE A 128 8.71 -2.62 -11.77
CA PHE A 128 7.75 -3.65 -11.36
C PHE A 128 8.08 -5.04 -11.90
N VAL A 129 8.45 -5.13 -13.19
CA VAL A 129 8.82 -6.41 -13.82
C VAL A 129 10.09 -6.98 -13.21
N LYS A 130 11.12 -6.14 -13.01
CA LYS A 130 12.38 -6.56 -12.36
C LYS A 130 12.15 -7.06 -10.94
N ASP A 131 11.39 -6.32 -10.14
CA ASP A 131 11.06 -6.65 -8.76
C ASP A 131 10.22 -7.95 -8.66
N THR A 132 9.28 -8.14 -9.58
CA THR A 132 8.50 -9.39 -9.67
C THR A 132 9.37 -10.59 -10.07
N LYS A 133 10.36 -10.37 -10.95
CA LYS A 133 11.31 -11.42 -11.35
C LYS A 133 12.19 -11.89 -10.18
N ILE A 134 12.70 -10.96 -9.38
CA ILE A 134 13.51 -11.28 -8.20
C ILE A 134 12.69 -12.13 -7.21
N LEU A 135 11.44 -11.74 -6.95
CA LEU A 135 10.54 -12.51 -6.07
C LEU A 135 10.27 -13.93 -6.58
N ALA A 136 10.13 -14.10 -7.90
CA ALA A 136 9.93 -15.41 -8.49
C ALA A 136 11.16 -16.30 -8.33
N GLU A 137 12.35 -15.76 -8.59
CA GLU A 137 13.63 -16.46 -8.40
C GLU A 137 13.85 -16.83 -6.92
N GLU A 138 13.56 -15.92 -5.98
CA GLU A 138 13.65 -16.18 -4.53
C GLU A 138 12.68 -17.28 -4.06
N SER A 139 11.46 -17.29 -4.60
CA SER A 139 10.45 -18.31 -4.27
C SER A 139 10.87 -19.70 -4.76
N GLU A 140 11.41 -19.80 -5.97
CA GLU A 140 11.92 -21.06 -6.53
C GLU A 140 13.13 -21.61 -5.75
N ILE A 141 14.00 -20.73 -5.25
CA ILE A 141 15.10 -21.10 -4.38
C ILE A 141 14.59 -21.63 -3.04
N MET A 142 13.56 -20.99 -2.46
CA MET A 142 13.00 -21.36 -1.15
C MET A 142 12.24 -22.71 -1.19
N ASP A 143 11.56 -23.00 -2.29
CA ASP A 143 10.82 -24.26 -2.50
C ASP A 143 11.73 -25.46 -2.88
N GLY A 144 13.05 -25.26 -2.96
CA GLY A 144 14.02 -26.33 -3.18
C GLY A 144 13.98 -26.94 -4.58
N THR A 145 13.34 -26.29 -5.55
CA THR A 145 13.28 -26.73 -6.96
C THR A 145 14.52 -26.32 -7.76
N ALA A 146 15.49 -25.63 -7.15
CA ALA A 146 16.77 -25.27 -7.73
C ALA A 146 17.67 -26.51 -7.97
N SER A 147 17.30 -27.33 -8.96
CA SER A 147 18.22 -28.26 -9.59
C SER A 147 19.10 -27.48 -10.56
N GLN A 148 20.41 -27.64 -10.43
CA GLN A 148 21.40 -27.15 -11.39
C GLN A 148 20.95 -27.53 -12.80
N HIS A 149 20.55 -26.55 -13.61
CA HIS A 149 20.34 -26.74 -15.03
C HIS A 149 21.30 -25.85 -15.81
N ASP A 150 22.30 -26.54 -16.36
CA ASP A 150 23.23 -26.13 -17.38
C ASP A 150 22.58 -25.32 -18.51
N GLU A 151 23.44 -24.50 -19.15
CA GLU A 151 23.27 -23.77 -20.41
C GLU A 151 22.71 -24.62 -21.57
N LYS A 152 21.42 -24.95 -21.55
CA LYS A 152 20.68 -25.34 -22.74
C LYS A 152 19.49 -24.42 -22.92
N GLN A 153 19.68 -23.47 -23.83
CA GLN A 153 18.65 -22.71 -24.53
C GLN A 153 17.51 -23.65 -24.95
N ASN A 154 16.51 -23.79 -24.09
CA ASN A 154 15.27 -24.43 -24.45
C ASN A 154 14.47 -23.39 -25.24
N LYS A 155 14.12 -23.76 -26.47
CA LYS A 155 13.29 -23.00 -27.41
C LYS A 155 11.82 -22.92 -26.93
N THR A 156 11.65 -22.33 -25.74
CA THR A 156 10.42 -21.75 -25.20
C THR A 156 10.65 -20.30 -24.76
N ASP A 157 11.88 -19.78 -24.91
CA ASP A 157 12.31 -18.42 -24.52
C ASP A 157 12.00 -17.32 -25.54
N GLY A 158 11.08 -17.58 -26.48
CA GLY A 158 10.75 -16.69 -27.60
C GLY A 158 9.40 -15.98 -27.51
N LEU A 159 8.72 -16.05 -26.36
CA LEU A 159 7.52 -15.24 -26.11
C LEU A 159 7.90 -14.11 -25.16
N PRO A 160 7.58 -12.84 -25.47
CA PRO A 160 7.99 -11.71 -24.65
C PRO A 160 7.59 -11.91 -23.18
N PHE A 161 8.58 -11.98 -22.30
CA PHE A 161 8.45 -12.07 -20.83
C PHE A 161 7.71 -10.89 -20.18
N TYR A 162 7.24 -9.94 -21.00
CA TYR A 162 6.22 -8.96 -20.68
C TYR A 162 4.95 -9.56 -20.02
N CYS A 163 4.71 -10.87 -20.17
CA CYS A 163 3.56 -11.59 -19.63
C CYS A 163 3.86 -12.53 -18.44
N ILE A 164 4.96 -12.36 -17.69
CA ILE A 164 5.24 -13.18 -16.48
C ILE A 164 4.10 -13.07 -15.44
N GLY A 165 3.32 -11.99 -15.45
CA GLY A 165 2.11 -11.86 -14.63
C GLY A 165 0.92 -12.77 -15.02
N PHE A 166 1.00 -13.57 -16.09
CA PHE A 166 -0.18 -14.24 -16.66
C PHE A 166 -0.10 -15.75 -16.86
N LYS A 167 1.08 -16.38 -16.82
CA LYS A 167 1.20 -17.84 -17.10
C LYS A 167 1.55 -18.69 -15.90
N THR A 168 2.16 -18.13 -14.86
CA THR A 168 2.17 -18.76 -13.54
C THR A 168 0.85 -18.37 -12.88
N SER A 169 -0.09 -19.30 -12.84
CA SER A 169 -1.44 -19.15 -12.25
C SER A 169 -1.42 -18.96 -10.72
N SER A 170 -0.31 -18.48 -10.15
CA SER A 170 -0.24 -18.19 -8.72
C SER A 170 -1.15 -16.98 -8.42
N PRO A 171 -2.03 -17.09 -7.42
CA PRO A 171 -2.89 -15.99 -7.00
C PRO A 171 -2.10 -14.73 -6.62
N GLU A 172 -0.85 -14.88 -6.18
CA GLU A 172 0.03 -13.81 -5.75
C GLU A 172 0.46 -12.86 -6.88
N TYR A 173 0.94 -13.39 -8.01
CA TYR A 173 1.36 -12.54 -9.13
C TYR A 173 0.17 -11.83 -9.79
N THR A 174 -0.99 -12.50 -9.80
CA THR A 174 -2.25 -11.90 -10.24
C THR A 174 -2.61 -10.71 -9.34
N LEU A 175 -2.56 -10.89 -8.02
CA LEU A 175 -2.86 -9.84 -7.06
C LEU A 175 -1.86 -8.69 -7.16
N ARG A 176 -0.56 -8.97 -7.32
CA ARG A 176 0.49 -7.95 -7.48
C ARG A 176 0.23 -7.04 -8.69
N THR A 177 -0.14 -7.65 -9.82
CA THR A 177 -0.50 -6.92 -11.05
C THR A 177 -1.75 -6.06 -10.83
N ARG A 178 -2.77 -6.60 -10.14
CA ARG A 178 -3.99 -5.84 -9.79
C ARG A 178 -3.68 -4.64 -8.91
N ILE A 179 -2.83 -4.79 -7.90
CA ILE A 179 -2.39 -3.72 -7.01
C ILE A 179 -1.60 -2.66 -7.80
N TRP A 180 -0.65 -3.07 -8.64
CA TRP A 180 0.17 -2.15 -9.43
C TRP A 180 -0.68 -1.27 -10.36
N ALA A 181 -1.66 -1.88 -11.04
CA ALA A 181 -2.58 -1.15 -11.90
C ALA A 181 -3.52 -0.25 -11.08
N SER A 182 -4.06 -0.74 -9.96
CA SER A 182 -4.97 0.02 -9.10
C SER A 182 -4.31 1.24 -8.47
N LEU A 183 -3.04 1.16 -8.06
CA LEU A 183 -2.28 2.31 -7.55
C LEU A 183 -2.14 3.45 -8.56
N ARG A 184 -2.30 3.19 -9.87
CA ARG A 184 -2.16 4.18 -10.95
C ARG A 184 -3.49 4.65 -11.50
N ALA A 185 -4.43 3.73 -11.70
CA ALA A 185 -5.69 3.99 -12.38
C ALA A 185 -6.92 4.12 -11.46
N GLN A 186 -6.87 3.55 -10.26
CA GLN A 186 -8.03 3.47 -9.36
C GLN A 186 -7.86 4.54 -8.26
N THR A 187 -8.92 5.29 -7.92
CA THR A 187 -8.80 6.44 -7.01
C THR A 187 -8.92 6.05 -5.53
N LEU A 188 -9.90 5.24 -5.14
CA LEU A 188 -10.07 4.79 -3.74
C LEU A 188 -8.81 4.12 -3.15
N TYR A 189 -8.33 3.01 -3.70
CA TYR A 189 -7.13 2.30 -3.28
C TYR A 189 -5.89 3.20 -3.27
N ARG A 190 -5.71 4.04 -4.30
CA ARG A 190 -4.61 5.03 -4.31
C ARG A 190 -4.73 6.03 -3.17
N THR A 191 -5.94 6.53 -2.90
CA THR A 191 -6.22 7.44 -1.79
C THR A 191 -5.97 6.75 -0.46
N VAL A 192 -6.43 5.49 -0.30
CA VAL A 192 -6.24 4.74 0.93
C VAL A 192 -4.76 4.48 1.20
N SER A 193 -4.04 3.96 0.21
CA SER A 193 -2.60 3.72 0.29
C SER A 193 -1.83 4.99 0.68
N GLY A 194 -2.17 6.12 0.03
CA GLY A 194 -1.54 7.41 0.31
C GLY A 194 -1.86 7.96 1.70
N MET A 195 -3.13 7.98 2.10
CA MET A 195 -3.56 8.53 3.40
C MET A 195 -3.06 7.66 4.57
N MET A 196 -2.95 6.34 4.39
CA MET A 196 -2.41 5.46 5.42
C MET A 196 -0.92 5.69 5.71
N ASN A 197 -0.19 6.40 4.83
CA ASN A 197 1.17 6.83 5.14
C ASN A 197 1.25 7.86 6.27
N TYR A 198 0.16 8.58 6.60
CA TYR A 198 0.13 9.42 7.81
C TYR A 198 0.34 8.59 9.08
N SER A 199 -0.28 7.41 9.18
CA SER A 199 -0.08 6.51 10.33
C SER A 199 1.39 6.10 10.46
N LYS A 200 2.02 5.71 9.34
CA LYS A 200 3.44 5.35 9.32
C LYS A 200 4.34 6.54 9.68
N ALA A 201 4.06 7.72 9.13
CA ALA A 201 4.82 8.93 9.39
C ALA A 201 4.76 9.34 10.86
N ILE A 202 3.57 9.28 11.50
CA ILE A 202 3.41 9.58 12.93
C ILE A 202 4.17 8.58 13.79
N LYS A 203 4.11 7.27 13.48
CA LYS A 203 4.90 6.25 14.19
C LYS A 203 6.39 6.54 14.14
N MET A 204 6.90 6.87 12.95
CA MET A 204 8.31 7.19 12.75
C MET A 204 8.71 8.48 13.48
N LEU A 205 7.90 9.53 13.39
CA LEU A 205 8.18 10.80 14.06
C LEU A 205 8.18 10.63 15.58
N TYR A 206 7.20 9.93 16.13
CA TYR A 206 7.12 9.67 17.58
C TYR A 206 8.33 8.88 18.08
N ARG A 207 8.77 7.87 17.32
CA ARG A 207 9.97 7.08 17.61
C ARG A 207 11.24 7.93 17.59
N VAL A 208 11.33 8.87 16.65
CA VAL A 208 12.48 9.77 16.49
C VAL A 208 12.53 10.83 17.59
N GLU A 209 11.37 11.37 17.99
CA GLU A 209 11.25 12.36 19.07
C GLU A 209 11.52 11.78 20.46
N ASN A 210 11.20 10.49 20.68
CA ASN A 210 11.28 9.83 21.98
C ASN A 210 12.28 8.65 21.97
N PRO A 211 13.59 8.92 21.90
CA PRO A 211 14.61 7.86 21.87
C PRO A 211 14.60 6.99 23.13
N ASP A 212 14.22 7.54 24.28
CA ASP A 212 14.17 6.81 25.56
C ASP A 212 13.14 5.68 25.54
N ILE A 213 12.05 5.81 24.78
CA ILE A 213 11.05 4.75 24.61
C ILE A 213 11.73 3.52 23.99
N VAL A 214 12.54 3.73 22.94
CA VAL A 214 13.28 2.64 22.28
C VAL A 214 14.26 1.96 23.25
N HIS A 215 14.92 2.74 24.12
CA HIS A 215 15.83 2.21 25.13
C HIS A 215 15.09 1.43 26.24
N ASN A 216 13.99 1.98 26.75
CA ASN A 216 13.20 1.39 27.84
C ASN A 216 12.59 0.04 27.46
N PHE A 217 12.27 -0.18 26.18
CA PHE A 217 11.79 -1.47 25.69
C PHE A 217 12.88 -2.51 25.44
N GLY A 218 14.17 -2.17 25.62
CA GLY A 218 15.27 -3.14 25.77
C GLY A 218 15.43 -4.14 24.62
N GLY A 219 15.04 -3.77 23.39
CA GLY A 219 15.06 -4.66 22.22
C GLY A 219 13.79 -5.49 21.99
N ASN A 220 12.75 -5.35 22.83
CA ASN A 220 11.44 -5.94 22.58
C ASN A 220 10.69 -5.13 21.51
N THR A 221 10.94 -5.47 20.24
CA THR A 221 10.40 -4.80 19.06
C THR A 221 8.88 -4.87 18.98
N GLU A 222 8.27 -5.97 19.42
CA GLU A 222 6.82 -6.15 19.36
C GLU A 222 6.08 -5.19 20.31
N ARG A 223 6.56 -5.05 21.55
CA ARG A 223 5.96 -4.10 22.51
C ARG A 223 6.16 -2.66 22.08
N LEU A 224 7.34 -2.33 21.54
CA LEU A 224 7.60 -1.01 20.99
C LEU A 224 6.62 -0.71 19.85
N GLU A 225 6.43 -1.65 18.92
CA GLU A 225 5.54 -1.48 17.78
C GLU A 225 4.09 -1.23 18.23
N LYS A 226 3.59 -1.98 19.21
CA LYS A 226 2.26 -1.78 19.80
C LYS A 226 2.08 -0.41 20.42
N GLU A 227 3.10 0.13 21.10
CA GLU A 227 3.03 1.48 21.68
C GLU A 227 3.05 2.56 20.59
N LEU A 228 3.88 2.39 19.54
CA LEU A 228 3.89 3.29 18.37
C LEU A 228 2.53 3.28 17.66
N GLU A 229 1.94 2.10 17.45
CA GLU A 229 0.60 1.94 16.86
C GLU A 229 -0.48 2.60 17.70
N ARG A 230 -0.46 2.38 19.01
CA ARG A 230 -1.38 3.04 19.94
C ARG A 230 -1.30 4.56 19.82
N MET A 231 -0.10 5.12 19.74
CA MET A 231 0.07 6.57 19.58
C MET A 231 -0.41 7.06 18.23
N SER A 232 -0.11 6.35 17.15
CA SER A 232 -0.60 6.68 15.81
C SER A 232 -2.13 6.68 15.73
N ARG A 233 -2.78 5.62 16.21
CA ARG A 233 -4.25 5.47 16.24
C ARG A 233 -4.97 6.54 17.06
N ARG A 234 -4.29 7.10 18.06
CA ARG A 234 -4.82 8.24 18.84
C ARG A 234 -4.80 9.54 18.03
N LYS A 235 -3.82 9.72 17.14
CA LYS A 235 -3.58 10.97 16.42
C LYS A 235 -4.25 11.02 15.06
N PHE A 236 -4.31 9.90 14.37
CA PHE A 236 -4.84 9.82 13.02
C PHE A 236 -5.88 8.71 12.93
N LYS A 237 -7.04 9.06 12.35
CA LYS A 237 -8.05 8.10 11.94
C LYS A 237 -8.37 8.29 10.47
N PHE A 238 -8.66 7.19 9.79
CA PHE A 238 -9.10 7.24 8.42
C PHE A 238 -10.37 6.43 8.27
N ALA A 239 -11.46 7.12 7.89
CA ALA A 239 -12.77 6.55 7.74
C ALA A 239 -13.24 6.66 6.28
N ILE A 240 -13.70 5.56 5.71
CA ILE A 240 -14.38 5.54 4.42
C ILE A 240 -15.86 5.33 4.69
N SER A 241 -16.70 6.21 4.15
CA SER A 241 -18.14 5.99 4.16
C SER A 241 -18.52 5.17 2.93
N MET A 242 -18.66 3.85 3.08
CA MET A 242 -19.06 2.95 2.00
C MET A 242 -20.57 2.74 2.04
N GLN A 243 -21.30 3.53 1.26
CA GLN A 243 -22.77 3.54 1.33
C GLN A 243 -23.42 2.24 0.85
N ARG A 244 -22.78 1.54 -0.08
CA ARG A 244 -23.31 0.31 -0.69
C ARG A 244 -22.76 -0.98 -0.07
N PHE A 245 -22.01 -0.90 1.03
CA PHE A 245 -21.30 -2.04 1.61
C PHE A 245 -22.21 -3.27 1.85
N SER A 246 -23.38 -3.08 2.45
CA SER A 246 -24.37 -4.17 2.71
C SER A 246 -24.94 -4.82 1.45
N LYS A 247 -24.73 -4.20 0.28
CA LYS A 247 -25.22 -4.64 -1.03
C LYS A 247 -24.07 -5.00 -1.96
N PHE A 248 -22.86 -5.17 -1.43
CA PHE A 248 -21.71 -5.60 -2.22
C PHE A 248 -21.91 -7.00 -2.78
N ASN A 249 -21.48 -7.18 -4.02
CA ASN A 249 -21.36 -8.52 -4.60
C ASN A 249 -20.14 -9.25 -4.00
N LYS A 250 -19.98 -10.54 -4.34
CA LYS A 250 -18.88 -11.37 -3.81
C LYS A 250 -17.49 -10.77 -4.08
N GLU A 251 -17.25 -10.24 -5.28
CA GLU A 251 -15.97 -9.66 -5.66
C GLU A 251 -15.68 -8.35 -4.91
N GLU A 252 -16.70 -7.49 -4.75
CA GLU A 252 -16.60 -6.27 -3.96
C GLU A 252 -16.30 -6.57 -2.49
N GLN A 253 -16.93 -7.61 -1.93
CA GLN A 253 -16.69 -8.05 -0.56
C GLN A 253 -15.26 -8.57 -0.36
N GLU A 254 -14.78 -9.43 -1.26
CA GLU A 254 -13.40 -9.94 -1.23
C GLU A 254 -12.37 -8.80 -1.35
N ASN A 255 -12.64 -7.80 -2.20
CA ASN A 255 -11.77 -6.64 -2.35
C ASN A 255 -11.80 -5.72 -1.11
N ALA A 256 -12.97 -5.56 -0.47
CA ALA A 256 -13.09 -4.80 0.77
C ALA A 256 -12.37 -5.49 1.93
N GLU A 257 -12.48 -6.81 2.01
CA GLU A 257 -11.75 -7.62 2.99
C GLU A 257 -10.23 -7.53 2.76
N PHE A 258 -9.78 -7.62 1.50
CA PHE A 258 -8.37 -7.40 1.18
C PHE A 258 -7.90 -6.02 1.65
N LEU A 259 -8.72 -4.97 1.45
CA LEU A 259 -8.39 -3.61 1.89
C LEU A 259 -8.24 -3.52 3.42
N LEU A 260 -9.16 -4.12 4.18
CA LEU A 260 -9.11 -4.16 5.64
C LEU A 260 -7.93 -4.99 6.16
N ARG A 261 -7.59 -6.11 5.50
CA ARG A 261 -6.40 -6.91 5.85
C ARG A 261 -5.10 -6.16 5.58
N ALA A 262 -5.02 -5.42 4.46
CA ALA A 262 -3.86 -4.62 4.12
C ALA A 262 -3.71 -3.39 5.03
N TYR A 263 -4.82 -2.81 5.48
CA TYR A 263 -4.88 -1.64 6.34
C TYR A 263 -5.81 -1.86 7.54
N PRO A 264 -5.37 -2.57 8.59
CA PRO A 264 -6.24 -2.94 9.71
C PRO A 264 -6.86 -1.76 10.48
N ASP A 265 -6.18 -0.61 10.49
CA ASP A 265 -6.61 0.60 11.18
C ASP A 265 -7.59 1.46 10.36
N LEU A 266 -7.89 1.04 9.12
CA LEU A 266 -8.91 1.66 8.29
C LEU A 266 -10.29 1.38 8.86
N GLN A 267 -11.11 2.41 8.93
CA GLN A 267 -12.49 2.28 9.39
C GLN A 267 -13.45 2.39 8.20
N ILE A 268 -14.42 1.50 8.11
CA ILE A 268 -15.48 1.53 7.11
C ILE A 268 -16.80 1.82 7.82
N ALA A 269 -17.40 2.96 7.51
CA ALA A 269 -18.73 3.33 7.96
C ALA A 269 -19.76 2.98 6.88
N TYR A 270 -20.78 2.22 7.22
CA TYR A 270 -21.84 1.83 6.30
C TYR A 270 -23.22 1.81 6.98
N LEU A 271 -24.27 1.66 6.17
CA LEU A 271 -25.64 1.51 6.64
C LEU A 271 -26.03 0.04 6.56
N ASP A 272 -26.26 -0.58 7.71
CA ASP A 272 -26.79 -1.93 7.79
C ASP A 272 -28.32 -1.89 7.73
N GLU A 273 -28.91 -2.73 6.88
CA GLU A 273 -30.35 -2.76 6.62
C GLU A 273 -30.92 -4.07 7.14
N GLU A 274 -31.61 -4.04 8.28
CA GLU A 274 -32.34 -5.21 8.77
C GLU A 274 -33.75 -5.24 8.14
N PRO A 275 -34.12 -6.33 7.43
CA PRO A 275 -35.44 -6.45 6.84
C PRO A 275 -36.50 -6.50 7.94
N ALA A 276 -37.54 -5.69 7.80
CA ALA A 276 -38.61 -5.63 8.79
C ALA A 276 -39.39 -6.96 8.83
N PRO A 277 -39.66 -7.53 10.01
CA PRO A 277 -40.58 -8.65 10.13
C PRO A 277 -42.00 -8.14 9.83
N LYS A 278 -42.50 -8.40 8.61
CA LYS A 278 -43.87 -8.14 8.11
C LYS A 278 -44.18 -6.72 7.64
N GLY A 279 -43.58 -6.30 6.52
CA GLY A 279 -44.10 -5.19 5.69
C GLY A 279 -43.97 -3.78 6.27
N GLY A 280 -43.19 -3.61 7.34
CA GLY A 280 -42.78 -2.31 7.87
C GLY A 280 -41.55 -1.73 7.14
N GLU A 281 -41.18 -0.51 7.50
CA GLU A 281 -39.95 0.13 7.04
C GLU A 281 -38.71 -0.64 7.55
N ALA A 282 -37.70 -0.79 6.68
CA ALA A 282 -36.43 -1.42 7.05
C ALA A 282 -35.76 -0.63 8.18
N LYS A 283 -35.25 -1.34 9.19
CA LYS A 283 -34.46 -0.70 10.25
C LYS A 283 -33.06 -0.47 9.72
N LEU A 284 -32.63 0.79 9.77
CA LEU A 284 -31.29 1.20 9.35
C LEU A 284 -30.42 1.40 10.59
N PHE A 285 -29.29 0.71 10.62
CA PHE A 285 -28.25 0.92 11.64
C PHE A 285 -27.04 1.58 10.99
N SER A 286 -26.44 2.55 11.67
CA SER A 286 -25.11 3.05 11.28
C SER A 286 -24.08 2.14 11.91
N ALA A 287 -23.34 1.42 11.08
CA ALA A 287 -22.28 0.50 11.51
C ALA A 287 -20.91 1.08 11.16
N LEU A 288 -19.93 0.79 12.01
CA LEU A 288 -18.52 1.11 11.82
C LEU A 288 -17.73 -0.17 12.06
N ILE A 289 -16.99 -0.62 11.03
CA ILE A 289 -16.12 -1.80 11.11
C ILE A 289 -14.68 -1.41 10.82
N ASP A 290 -13.75 -2.26 11.24
CA ASP A 290 -12.32 -2.14 10.95
C ASP A 290 -11.72 -3.52 10.67
N GLY A 291 -10.40 -3.59 10.40
CA GLY A 291 -9.73 -4.86 10.12
C GLY A 291 -9.48 -5.74 11.33
N HIS A 292 -9.82 -5.29 12.54
CA HIS A 292 -9.76 -6.08 13.78
C HIS A 292 -11.12 -6.68 14.17
N SER A 293 -12.17 -6.30 13.46
CA SER A 293 -13.53 -6.79 13.68
C SER A 293 -13.65 -8.26 13.25
N GLU A 294 -14.41 -9.05 14.01
CA GLU A 294 -14.67 -10.45 13.65
C GLU A 294 -15.48 -10.53 12.35
N ILE A 295 -15.09 -11.45 11.47
CA ILE A 295 -15.81 -11.70 10.22
C ILE A 295 -17.03 -12.54 10.58
N ASP A 296 -18.22 -11.98 10.41
CA ASP A 296 -19.45 -12.76 10.55
C ASP A 296 -19.57 -13.71 9.36
N GLU A 297 -19.35 -15.01 9.59
CA GLU A 297 -19.44 -16.07 8.56
C GLU A 297 -20.87 -16.31 8.07
N ARG A 298 -21.86 -15.60 8.62
CA ARG A 298 -23.26 -15.76 8.23
C ARG A 298 -23.53 -15.04 6.91
N PRO A 299 -23.84 -15.76 5.81
CA PRO A 299 -24.42 -15.10 4.65
C PRO A 299 -25.75 -14.47 5.08
N ALA A 300 -26.03 -13.25 4.64
CA ALA A 300 -27.26 -12.48 4.87
C ALA A 300 -28.57 -13.18 4.41
N ASN A 301 -28.53 -14.47 4.06
CA ASN A 301 -29.65 -15.31 3.63
C ASN A 301 -29.99 -16.46 4.60
N ALA A 302 -29.44 -16.50 5.81
CA ALA A 302 -29.71 -17.60 6.76
C ALA A 302 -30.97 -17.43 7.65
N ASN A 303 -31.80 -16.41 7.43
CA ASN A 303 -33.07 -16.22 8.16
C ASN A 303 -34.31 -16.74 7.40
N LEU A 304 -34.12 -17.67 6.47
CA LEU A 304 -35.20 -18.50 5.94
C LEU A 304 -34.94 -19.95 6.37
N ASN A 305 -35.69 -20.41 7.37
CA ASN A 305 -35.79 -21.78 7.91
C ASN A 305 -34.99 -22.08 9.18
N SER A 306 -35.50 -21.59 10.31
CA SER A 306 -35.72 -22.39 11.53
C SER A 306 -36.78 -21.61 12.33
N GLY A 307 -38.00 -22.10 12.54
CA GLY A 307 -38.35 -23.33 13.26
C GLY A 307 -39.19 -22.86 14.44
#